data_AF-A0A814ILE8-F1
#
_entry.id   AF-A0A814ILE8-F1
#
_cell.length_a   1.000
_cell.length_b   1.000
_cell.length_c   1.000
_cell.angle_alpha   90.00
_cell.angle_beta   90.00
_cell.angle_gamma   90.00
#
_symmetry.space_group_name_H-M   'P 1'
#
loop_
_entity.id
_entity.type
_entity.pdbx_description
1 polymer ?
#
loop_
_entity_poly.entity_id
_entity_poly.type
_entity_poly.pdbx_seq_one_letter_code
_entity_poly.pdbx_strand_id
1 'polypeptide(L)'
;VLHRDTDDDVQMSEFALQKNVPLGFADLGLLATVEPQTIHVYDKLCVVVLSTDSEKSRDSNNIMLMRVFKYTTYYLLSVWHYL
;
A
#
# COMPACT_ATOMS: atom_id res chain seq x y z
N VAL A 1 -5.72 17.77 -44.42
CA VAL A 1 -6.42 17.62 -43.13
C VAL A 1 -6.08 16.24 -42.62
N LEU A 2 -5.04 16.16 -41.79
CA LEU A 2 -4.61 14.89 -41.19
C LEU A 2 -5.58 14.61 -40.04
N HIS A 3 -6.40 13.57 -40.17
CA HIS A 3 -7.12 12.97 -39.06
C HIS A 3 -6.09 12.48 -38.04
N ARG A 4 -6.06 13.14 -36.87
CA ARG A 4 -5.41 12.58 -35.68
C ARG A 4 -6.46 11.77 -34.96
N ASP A 5 -6.55 10.51 -35.33
CA ASP A 5 -7.13 9.48 -34.47
C ASP A 5 -6.06 9.17 -33.43
N THR A 6 -6.08 9.90 -32.32
CA THR A 6 -5.40 9.50 -31.08
C THR A 6 -6.46 8.97 -30.14
N ASP A 7 -7.10 7.87 -30.57
CA ASP A 7 -7.63 6.86 -29.66
C ASP A 7 -6.44 5.99 -29.22
N ASP A 8 -5.54 6.60 -28.44
CA ASP A 8 -4.72 5.82 -27.51
C ASP A 8 -5.65 5.52 -26.33
N ASP A 9 -6.66 4.70 -26.58
CA ASP A 9 -7.33 3.90 -25.57
C ASP A 9 -6.26 2.96 -25.02
N VAL A 10 -5.45 3.49 -24.10
CA VAL A 10 -4.59 2.69 -23.26
C VAL A 10 -5.52 1.65 -22.66
N GLN A 11 -5.37 0.40 -23.09
CA GLN A 11 -6.16 -0.72 -22.59
C GLN A 11 -6.04 -0.72 -21.06
N MET A 12 -7.03 -0.13 -20.39
CA MET A 12 -7.14 -0.02 -18.93
C MET A 12 -7.15 -1.40 -18.26
N SER A 13 -7.27 -2.47 -19.04
CA SER A 13 -7.22 -3.86 -18.60
C SER A 13 -5.84 -4.34 -18.15
N GLU A 14 -4.75 -3.61 -18.41
CA GLU A 14 -3.38 -4.08 -18.10
C GLU A 14 -2.58 -3.20 -17.12
N PHE A 15 -3.21 -2.24 -16.44
CA PHE A 15 -2.59 -1.59 -15.27
C PHE A 15 -2.77 -2.46 -14.02
N ALA A 16 -2.17 -3.64 -14.04
CA ALA A 16 -2.21 -4.55 -12.91
C ALA A 16 -1.21 -4.08 -11.86
N LEU A 17 -1.65 -3.22 -10.94
CA LEU A 17 -0.95 -3.06 -9.66
C LEU A 17 -0.69 -4.46 -9.09
N GLN A 18 0.56 -4.77 -8.80
CA GLN A 18 0.94 -6.10 -8.39
C GLN A 18 0.39 -6.38 -6.98
N LYS A 19 -0.38 -7.45 -6.86
CA LYS A 19 -0.81 -7.97 -5.56
C LYS A 19 0.41 -8.39 -4.75
N ASN A 20 0.32 -8.24 -3.43
CA ASN A 20 1.38 -8.63 -2.49
C ASN A 20 2.68 -7.81 -2.60
N VAL A 21 2.66 -6.68 -3.31
CA VAL A 21 3.75 -5.70 -3.31
C VAL A 21 3.36 -4.52 -2.42
N PRO A 22 4.32 -3.93 -1.67
CA PRO A 22 4.04 -2.72 -0.90
C PRO A 22 3.59 -1.59 -1.84
N LEU A 23 2.48 -0.94 -1.50
CA LEU A 23 2.00 0.22 -2.25
C LEU A 23 2.93 1.41 -2.00
N GLY A 24 3.62 1.84 -3.05
CA GLY A 24 4.44 3.03 -3.07
C GLY A 24 3.66 4.27 -3.52
N PHE A 25 4.33 5.42 -3.51
CA PHE A 25 3.73 6.68 -3.96
C PHE A 25 3.30 6.65 -5.43
N ALA A 26 4.03 5.94 -6.29
CA ALA A 26 3.67 5.80 -7.70
C ALA A 26 2.34 5.04 -7.87
N ASP A 27 2.12 3.99 -7.09
CA ASP A 27 0.89 3.20 -7.11
C ASP A 27 -0.30 4.04 -6.62
N LEU A 28 -0.11 4.85 -5.57
CA LEU A 28 -1.13 5.78 -5.08
C LEU A 28 -1.46 6.87 -6.11
N GLY A 29 -0.45 7.38 -6.82
CA GLY A 29 -0.66 8.32 -7.92
C GLY A 29 -1.46 7.70 -9.06
N LEU A 30 -1.16 6.45 -9.42
CA LEU A 30 -1.93 5.70 -10.42
C LEU A 30 -3.38 5.50 -9.96
N LEU A 31 -3.59 5.05 -8.72
CA LEU A 31 -4.93 4.90 -8.14
C LEU A 31 -5.71 6.21 -8.16
N ALA A 32 -5.06 7.35 -7.92
CA ALA A 32 -5.71 8.65 -8.01
C ALA A 32 -6.14 9.01 -9.45
N THR A 33 -5.38 8.60 -10.47
CA THR A 33 -5.72 8.85 -11.88
C THR A 33 -6.86 7.96 -12.37
N VAL A 34 -6.87 6.68 -11.97
CA VAL A 34 -7.86 5.71 -12.42
C VAL A 34 -9.18 5.88 -11.63
N GLU A 35 -9.15 6.50 -10.46
CA GLU A 35 -10.33 6.76 -9.60
C GLU A 35 -11.17 5.50 -9.28
N PRO A 36 -10.60 4.46 -8.66
CA PRO A 36 -11.35 3.28 -8.28
C PRO A 36 -12.42 3.61 -7.23
N GLN A 37 -13.58 2.99 -7.39
CA GLN A 37 -14.62 3.03 -6.36
C GLN A 37 -14.17 2.33 -5.08
N THR A 38 -13.39 1.25 -5.19
CA THR A 38 -12.92 0.50 -4.01
C THR A 38 -11.54 -0.11 -4.23
N ILE A 39 -10.70 0.01 -3.20
CA ILE A 39 -9.37 -0.61 -3.12
C ILE A 39 -9.38 -1.53 -1.90
N HIS A 40 -9.02 -2.79 -2.10
CA HIS A 40 -8.80 -3.75 -1.02
C HIS A 40 -7.30 -3.90 -0.78
N VAL A 41 -6.89 -3.65 0.46
CA VAL A 41 -5.53 -3.86 0.95
C VAL A 41 -5.53 -4.90 2.06
N TYR A 42 -4.38 -5.51 2.31
CA TYR A 42 -4.23 -6.37 3.49
C TYR A 42 -4.39 -5.58 4.78
N ASP A 43 -5.01 -6.23 5.77
CA ASP A 43 -5.10 -5.69 7.12
C ASP A 43 -3.71 -5.48 7.72
N LYS A 44 -3.59 -4.46 8.58
CA LYS A 44 -2.33 -4.20 9.28
C LYS A 44 -2.04 -5.34 10.25
N LEU A 45 -0.81 -5.84 10.18
CA LEU A 45 -0.32 -6.80 11.17
C LEU A 45 -0.31 -6.15 12.56
N CYS A 46 -1.02 -6.78 13.50
CA CYS A 46 -1.00 -6.38 14.90
C CYS A 46 0.11 -7.16 15.62
N VAL A 47 1.10 -6.45 16.15
CA VAL A 47 2.21 -7.03 16.93
C VAL A 47 2.18 -6.46 18.34
N VAL A 48 2.11 -7.34 19.34
CA VAL A 48 2.19 -6.96 20.76
C VAL A 48 3.64 -7.14 21.22
N VAL A 49 4.28 -6.04 21.63
CA VAL A 49 5.66 -6.05 22.14
C VAL A 49 5.63 -5.85 23.64
N LEU A 50 6.04 -6.89 24.38
CA LEU A 50 6.11 -6.87 25.84
C LEU A 50 7.57 -6.78 26.29
N SER A 51 7.82 -6.07 27.38
CA SER A 51 9.09 -6.12 28.10
C SER A 51 8.85 -6.75 29.46
N THR A 52 9.69 -7.70 29.83
CA THR A 52 9.65 -8.36 31.14
C THR A 52 10.79 -7.93 32.05
N ASP A 53 11.54 -6.89 31.66
CA ASP A 53 12.72 -6.48 32.40
C ASP A 53 12.31 -5.75 33.69
N SER A 54 12.97 -6.13 34.79
CA SER A 54 12.75 -5.54 36.11
C SER A 54 13.69 -4.35 36.37
N GLU A 55 14.65 -4.13 35.48
CA GLU A 55 15.57 -3.01 35.57
C GLU A 55 14.84 -1.66 35.45
N LYS A 56 15.26 -0.68 36.26
CA LYS A 56 14.77 0.71 36.18
C LYS A 56 15.33 1.47 34.96
N SER A 57 16.10 0.80 34.12
CA SER A 57 16.70 1.37 32.91
C SER A 57 15.65 1.48 31.79
N ARG A 58 15.85 2.40 30.85
CA ARG A 58 14.93 2.59 29.72
C ARG A 58 15.14 1.47 28.71
N ASP A 59 14.13 0.64 28.49
CA ASP A 59 14.19 -0.46 27.52
C ASP A 59 14.22 0.06 26.07
N SER A 60 15.44 0.18 25.54
CA SER A 60 15.69 0.64 24.17
C SER A 60 15.29 -0.39 23.12
N ASN A 61 15.27 -1.68 23.48
CA ASN A 61 14.92 -2.77 22.56
C ASN A 61 13.42 -2.75 22.28
N ASN A 62 12.60 -2.63 23.33
CA ASN A 62 11.15 -2.49 23.17
C ASN A 62 10.80 -1.26 22.31
N ILE A 63 11.47 -0.12 22.57
CA ILE A 63 11.29 1.10 21.76
C ILE A 63 11.69 0.89 20.30
N MET A 64 12.80 0.21 20.04
CA MET A 64 13.26 -0.04 18.68
C MET A 64 12.30 -0.97 17.93
N LEU A 65 11.83 -2.04 18.56
CA LEU A 65 10.84 -2.96 17.98
C LEU A 65 9.52 -2.24 17.69
N MET A 66 9.02 -1.43 18.63
CA MET A 66 7.83 -0.61 18.41
C MET A 66 7.98 0.32 17.21
N ARG A 67 9.18 0.90 17.00
CA ARG A 67 9.45 1.75 15.82
C ARG A 67 9.47 0.96 14.52
N VAL A 68 10.09 -0.23 14.50
CA VAL A 68 10.15 -1.09 13.31
C VAL A 68 8.74 -1.48 12.85
N PHE A 69 7.87 -1.91 13.77
CA PHE A 69 6.51 -2.33 13.41
C PHE A 69 5.55 -1.15 13.16
N LYS A 70 5.85 0.05 13.68
CA LYS A 70 5.00 1.24 13.46
C LYS A 70 4.94 1.66 11.97
N TYR A 71 6.00 1.45 11.21
CA TYR A 71 6.09 1.84 9.80
C TYR A 71 5.72 0.70 8.84
N THR A 72 4.69 -0.08 9.19
CA THR A 72 4.19 -1.14 8.31
C THR A 72 3.58 -0.55 7.04
N THR A 73 4.01 -1.03 5.88
CA THR A 73 3.49 -0.64 4.57
C THR A 73 2.20 -1.39 4.24
N TYR A 74 1.31 -0.77 3.47
CA TYR A 74 0.12 -1.44 2.94
C TYR A 74 0.47 -2.28 1.72
N TYR A 75 -0.19 -3.42 1.58
CA TYR A 75 -0.02 -4.32 0.45
C TYR A 75 -1.35 -4.46 -0.28
N LEU A 76 -1.33 -4.43 -1.62
CA LEU A 76 -2.55 -4.53 -2.40
C LEU A 76 -3.08 -5.97 -2.45
N LEU A 77 -4.40 -6.11 -2.25
CA LEU A 77 -5.14 -7.37 -2.42
C LEU A 77 -5.94 -7.37 -3.74
N SER A 78 -6.69 -6.30 -4.03
CA SER A 78 -7.43 -6.13 -5.29
C SER A 78 -7.96 -4.70 -5.47
N VAL A 79 -8.23 -4.30 -6.71
CA VAL A 79 -8.90 -3.04 -7.07
C VAL A 79 -10.19 -3.36 -7.82
N TRP A 80 -11.27 -2.64 -7.55
CA TRP A 80 -12.56 -2.82 -8.21
C TRP A 80 -13.00 -1.51 -8.88
N HIS A 81 -13.27 -1.60 -10.17
CA HIS A 81 -13.88 -0.57 -11.01
C HIS A 81 -15.15 -1.16 -11.60
N TYR A 82 -16.32 -0.71 -11.16
CA TYR A 82 -17.57 -0.97 -11.89
C TYR A 82 -17.85 0.20 -12.82
N LEU A 83 -18.03 -0.09 -14.10
CA LEU A 83 -18.64 0.81 -15.09
C LEU A 83 -20.14 0.97 -14.80
#